data_AF-A0A448MKY1-F1
#
_entry.id   AF-A0A448MKY1-F1
#
_cell.length_a   1.000
_cell.length_b   1.000
_cell.length_c   1.000
_cell.angle_alpha   90.00
_cell.angle_beta   90.00
_cell.angle_gamma   90.00
#
_symmetry.space_group_name_H-M   'P 1'
#
loop_
_entity.id
_entity.type
_entity.pdbx_description
1 polymer ?
#
loop_
_entity_poly.entity_id
_entity_poly.type
_entity_poly.pdbx_seq_one_letter_code
_entity_poly.pdbx_strand_id
1 'polypeptide(L)'
;MVNFINDYLLDLNAVHPLDLTNRPRTKEIRAAIRAYRKNLANHAEYSLESAVGFSDILSVSPLFGLGASGNELNQIIEDLFLQVQENLVVCTPYFNFPRTLQNKITTLLEAGKKIEIIVGDKVANDFYIPPEQPFKMAGALPYLYESNLRHFCEKFQQDIEQGRLTIRLWKDGDNTYHLKGVWVDKDYILLTGNNLNPRAWRLDAENGLLIHDPKQELRDQVEKELNHIRQHTTVLSHYSELEELYQYPEPVQKLLKKFARIKADKLVKMIL
;
A
#
# COMPACT_ATOMS: atom_id res chain seq x y z
N MET A 1 7.03 2.59 22.46
CA MET A 1 6.71 3.58 21.39
C MET A 1 7.28 4.98 21.67
N VAL A 2 7.11 5.58 22.86
CA VAL A 2 7.68 6.92 23.16
C VAL A 2 9.21 6.94 23.02
N ASN A 3 9.89 5.89 23.51
CA ASN A 3 11.35 5.76 23.37
C ASN A 3 11.80 5.78 21.91
N PHE A 4 11.10 5.07 21.00
CA PHE A 4 11.45 5.08 19.57
C PHE A 4 11.47 6.51 18.99
N ILE A 5 10.50 7.35 19.37
CA ILE A 5 10.47 8.75 18.93
C ILE A 5 11.69 9.50 19.47
N ASN A 6 11.96 9.39 20.77
CA ASN A 6 13.06 10.09 21.42
C ASN A 6 14.44 9.65 20.91
N ASP A 7 14.61 8.35 20.70
CA ASP A 7 15.90 7.73 20.38
C ASP A 7 16.24 7.86 18.90
N TYR A 8 15.22 7.82 18.02
CA TYR A 8 15.43 7.75 16.57
C TYR A 8 14.84 8.91 15.77
N LEU A 9 13.69 9.47 16.17
CA LEU A 9 13.02 10.49 15.36
C LEU A 9 13.38 11.93 15.72
N LEU A 10 13.88 12.18 16.94
CA LEU A 10 14.24 13.51 17.41
C LEU A 10 15.73 13.81 17.18
N ASP A 11 16.12 14.07 15.93
CA ASP A 11 17.45 14.64 15.60
C ASP A 11 17.30 16.12 15.21
N LEU A 12 17.66 17.03 16.13
CA LEU A 12 17.52 18.48 15.93
C LEU A 12 18.40 19.04 14.80
N ASN A 13 19.33 18.26 14.24
CA ASN A 13 20.11 18.66 13.07
C ASN A 13 19.36 18.47 11.75
N ALA A 14 18.35 17.60 11.73
CA ALA A 14 17.59 17.23 10.53
C ALA A 14 16.08 17.44 10.68
N VAL A 15 15.56 17.46 11.91
CA VAL A 15 14.15 17.57 12.27
C VAL A 15 13.93 18.86 13.04
N HIS A 16 13.21 19.80 12.42
CA HIS A 16 12.94 21.11 12.99
C HIS A 16 11.44 21.29 13.25
N PRO A 17 11.05 21.84 14.42
CA PRO A 17 9.67 22.23 14.72
C PRO A 17 9.02 23.07 13.62
N LEU A 18 7.74 22.83 13.36
CA LEU A 18 7.01 23.52 12.29
C LEU A 18 6.74 25.00 12.58
N ASP A 19 6.76 25.39 13.87
CA ASP A 19 6.50 26.73 14.41
C ASP A 19 7.75 27.64 14.44
N LEU A 20 8.93 27.12 14.07
CA LEU A 20 10.12 27.94 13.89
C LEU A 20 9.92 28.92 12.72
N THR A 21 10.02 30.21 13.03
CA THR A 21 9.93 31.32 12.06
C THR A 21 11.05 31.29 11.03
N ASN A 22 12.29 30.99 11.47
CA ASN A 22 13.47 30.89 10.61
C ASN A 22 13.95 29.45 10.48
N ARG A 23 13.26 28.64 9.66
CA ARG A 23 13.66 27.26 9.37
C ARG A 23 14.74 27.20 8.28
N PRO A 24 15.76 26.33 8.43
CA PRO A 24 16.70 26.09 7.35
C PRO A 24 15.97 25.45 6.16
N ARG A 25 16.34 25.87 4.96
CA ARG A 25 15.89 25.24 3.72
C ARG A 25 16.53 23.85 3.62
N THR A 26 15.84 22.93 2.96
CA THR A 26 16.34 21.56 2.73
C THR A 26 17.76 21.49 2.15
N LYS A 27 18.15 22.48 1.33
CA LYS A 27 19.49 22.56 0.74
C LYS A 27 20.58 22.80 1.79
N GLU A 28 20.28 23.55 2.86
CA GLU A 28 21.22 23.96 3.90
C GLU A 28 21.54 22.78 4.83
N ILE A 29 20.56 21.93 5.14
CA ILE A 29 20.69 20.77 6.02
C ILE A 29 20.74 19.42 5.28
N ARG A 30 21.01 19.43 3.96
CA ARG A 30 20.96 18.20 3.13
C ARG A 30 21.87 17.09 3.63
N ALA A 31 23.05 17.43 4.17
CA ALA A 31 23.98 16.46 4.72
C ALA A 31 23.43 15.81 5.99
N ALA A 32 22.85 16.61 6.89
CA ALA A 32 22.20 16.13 8.11
C ALA A 32 21.01 15.22 7.79
N ILE A 33 20.14 15.60 6.85
CA ILE A 33 19.01 14.77 6.40
C ILE A 33 19.49 13.39 5.90
N ARG A 34 20.58 13.34 5.13
CA ARG A 34 21.12 12.06 4.64
C ARG A 34 21.70 11.21 5.77
N ALA A 35 22.43 11.82 6.69
CA ALA A 35 22.98 11.12 7.85
C ALA A 35 21.86 10.57 8.74
N TYR A 36 20.88 11.39 9.07
CA TYR A 36 19.67 11.03 9.81
C TYR A 36 18.93 9.85 9.17
N ARG A 37 18.62 9.94 7.87
CA ARG A 37 17.93 8.84 7.15
C ARG A 37 18.75 7.55 7.13
N LYS A 38 20.08 7.64 7.02
CA LYS A 38 20.96 6.46 7.07
C LYS A 38 20.99 5.85 8.47
N ASN A 39 21.00 6.67 9.52
CA ASN A 39 20.93 6.20 10.90
C ASN A 39 19.61 5.47 11.15
N LEU A 40 18.48 6.08 10.76
CA LEU A 40 17.16 5.44 10.83
C LEU A 40 17.12 4.10 10.11
N ALA A 41 17.54 4.04 8.86
CA ALA A 41 17.47 2.82 8.05
C ALA A 41 18.32 1.67 8.61
N ASN A 42 19.41 1.99 9.34
CA ASN A 42 20.37 0.98 9.80
C ASN A 42 20.18 0.56 11.26
N HIS A 43 19.54 1.40 12.08
CA HIS A 43 19.60 1.25 13.54
C HIS A 43 18.25 1.44 14.24
N ALA A 44 17.22 1.96 13.57
CA ALA A 44 15.94 2.19 14.21
C ALA A 44 15.17 0.87 14.35
N GLU A 45 14.91 0.48 15.60
CA GLU A 45 14.17 -0.73 15.97
C GLU A 45 13.34 -0.46 17.23
N TYR A 46 12.29 -1.26 17.42
CA TYR A 46 11.49 -1.18 18.63
C TYR A 46 12.14 -1.97 19.76
N SER A 47 12.57 -1.28 20.83
CA SER A 47 12.97 -1.93 22.08
C SER A 47 11.75 -2.12 22.99
N LEU A 48 11.45 -3.38 23.34
CA LEU A 48 10.33 -3.76 24.20
C LEU A 48 10.84 -4.60 25.37
N GLU A 49 10.55 -4.18 26.60
CA GLU A 49 10.91 -4.91 27.83
C GLU A 49 10.18 -6.26 27.93
N SER A 50 8.97 -6.34 27.36
CA SER A 50 8.12 -7.53 27.35
C SER A 50 8.21 -8.33 26.05
N ALA A 51 9.34 -8.26 25.34
CA ALA A 51 9.54 -9.07 24.14
C ALA A 51 9.47 -10.57 24.51
N VAL A 52 8.49 -11.26 23.94
CA VAL A 52 8.34 -12.71 24.08
C VAL A 52 8.77 -13.41 22.79
N GLY A 53 9.24 -14.65 22.90
CA GLY A 53 9.48 -15.49 21.74
C GLY A 53 8.19 -15.81 20.99
N PHE A 54 8.34 -16.32 19.77
CA PHE A 54 7.22 -16.84 19.00
C PHE A 54 6.50 -17.94 19.79
N SER A 55 5.18 -17.82 19.91
CA SER A 55 4.37 -18.69 20.76
C SER A 55 2.94 -18.84 20.22
N ASP A 56 2.25 -19.87 20.69
CA ASP A 56 0.87 -20.20 20.29
C ASP A 56 -0.19 -19.35 21.04
N ILE A 57 0.10 -18.08 21.28
CA ILE A 57 -0.83 -17.12 21.89
C ILE A 57 -0.96 -15.89 21.00
N LEU A 58 -2.09 -15.19 21.11
CA LEU A 58 -2.28 -13.89 20.48
C LEU A 58 -1.12 -12.95 20.83
N SER A 59 -0.44 -12.43 19.82
CA SER A 59 0.75 -11.59 19.98
C SER A 59 0.80 -10.46 18.96
N VAL A 60 1.53 -9.40 19.30
CA VAL A 60 1.74 -8.23 18.44
C VAL A 60 3.22 -7.89 18.38
N SER A 61 3.72 -7.68 17.16
CA SER A 61 5.09 -7.32 16.85
C SER A 61 5.12 -5.98 16.12
N PRO A 62 5.62 -4.90 16.73
CA PRO A 62 5.80 -3.63 16.03
C PRO A 62 7.02 -3.70 15.11
N LEU A 63 6.86 -3.19 13.89
CA LEU A 63 7.84 -3.26 12.82
C LEU A 63 8.15 -1.85 12.30
N PHE A 64 9.40 -1.62 11.92
CA PHE A 64 9.83 -0.40 11.26
C PHE A 64 10.58 -0.72 9.96
N GLY A 65 10.51 0.17 8.99
CA GLY A 65 11.21 -0.01 7.72
C GLY A 65 11.50 1.31 7.04
N LEU A 66 12.75 1.51 6.60
CA LEU A 66 13.14 2.63 5.77
C LEU A 66 14.13 2.20 4.69
N GLY A 67 13.83 2.53 3.44
CA GLY A 67 14.73 2.29 2.31
C GLY A 67 14.60 0.89 1.71
N ALA A 68 15.47 0.59 0.74
CA ALA A 68 15.38 -0.64 -0.06
C ALA A 68 16.21 -1.82 0.49
N SER A 69 17.06 -1.60 1.49
CA SER A 69 17.98 -2.60 2.04
C SER A 69 17.81 -2.66 3.55
N GLY A 70 17.75 -3.87 4.12
CA GLY A 70 17.54 -4.06 5.56
C GLY A 70 16.17 -3.57 6.06
N ASN A 71 15.19 -3.41 5.17
CA ASN A 71 13.85 -2.95 5.53
C ASN A 71 13.02 -4.11 6.08
N GLU A 72 12.99 -4.23 7.41
CA GLU A 72 12.30 -5.30 8.13
C GLU A 72 10.80 -5.36 7.80
N LEU A 73 10.09 -4.23 7.87
CA LEU A 73 8.65 -4.20 7.55
C LEU A 73 8.36 -4.77 6.14
N ASN A 74 9.11 -4.35 5.12
CA ASN A 74 8.88 -4.82 3.75
C ASN A 74 9.27 -6.29 3.58
N GLN A 75 10.30 -6.78 4.28
CA GLN A 75 10.65 -8.20 4.30
C GLN A 75 9.52 -9.03 4.91
N ILE A 76 8.98 -8.60 6.05
CA ILE A 76 7.85 -9.27 6.69
C ILE A 76 6.61 -9.27 5.79
N ILE A 77 6.28 -8.16 5.11
CA ILE A 77 5.18 -8.15 4.14
C ILE A 77 5.42 -9.19 3.02
N GLU A 78 6.65 -9.27 2.52
CA GLU A 78 7.00 -10.26 1.50
C GLU A 78 6.89 -11.70 2.02
N ASP A 79 7.33 -11.95 3.25
CA ASP A 79 7.25 -13.27 3.89
C ASP A 79 5.81 -13.67 4.19
N LEU A 80 4.96 -12.75 4.64
CA LEU A 80 3.52 -12.97 4.81
C LEU A 80 2.85 -13.49 3.53
N PHE A 81 3.17 -12.89 2.38
CA PHE A 81 2.65 -13.35 1.09
C PHE A 81 3.14 -14.76 0.74
N LEU A 82 4.33 -15.17 1.19
CA LEU A 82 4.84 -16.53 0.98
C LEU A 82 4.21 -17.55 1.93
N GLN A 83 3.68 -17.12 3.08
CA GLN A 83 3.07 -18.00 4.08
C GLN A 83 1.59 -18.33 3.80
N VAL A 84 0.95 -17.66 2.84
CA VAL A 84 -0.48 -17.87 2.50
C VAL A 84 -0.77 -19.34 2.17
N GLN A 85 -1.63 -19.97 2.97
CA GLN A 85 -2.08 -21.35 2.78
C GLN A 85 -3.42 -21.42 2.04
N GLU A 86 -4.34 -20.50 2.29
CA GLU A 86 -5.68 -20.52 1.71
C GLU A 86 -6.09 -19.17 1.12
N ASN A 87 -6.01 -18.09 1.90
CA ASN A 87 -6.60 -16.80 1.58
C ASN A 87 -5.66 -15.63 1.91
N LEU A 88 -5.58 -14.67 1.00
CA LEU A 88 -4.92 -13.38 1.20
C LEU A 88 -5.94 -12.26 0.98
N VAL A 89 -6.09 -11.34 1.94
CA VAL A 89 -6.86 -10.10 1.75
C VAL A 89 -5.92 -8.92 1.81
N VAL A 90 -6.01 -8.01 0.84
CA VAL A 90 -5.18 -6.81 0.75
C VAL A 90 -6.04 -5.58 0.56
N CYS A 91 -5.89 -4.59 1.45
CA CYS A 91 -6.34 -3.23 1.22
C CYS A 91 -5.13 -2.38 0.82
N THR A 92 -5.26 -1.63 -0.27
CA THR A 92 -4.30 -0.58 -0.64
C THR A 92 -5.07 0.57 -1.26
N PRO A 93 -4.71 1.84 -0.99
CA PRO A 93 -5.50 2.96 -1.47
C PRO A 93 -5.61 2.99 -3.00
N TYR A 94 -4.56 2.57 -3.71
CA TYR A 94 -4.51 2.55 -5.17
C TYR A 94 -3.76 1.31 -5.68
N PHE A 95 -4.17 0.78 -6.83
CA PHE A 95 -3.52 -0.39 -7.43
C PHE A 95 -2.16 -0.02 -8.05
N ASN A 96 -1.10 -0.09 -7.25
CA ASN A 96 0.27 0.19 -7.67
C ASN A 96 1.31 -0.68 -6.93
N PHE A 97 1.13 -2.01 -6.89
CA PHE A 97 2.05 -2.90 -6.17
C PHE A 97 3.49 -2.84 -6.69
N PRO A 98 4.52 -2.97 -5.82
CA PRO A 98 5.88 -3.21 -6.28
C PRO A 98 5.95 -4.56 -7.02
N ARG A 99 6.92 -4.67 -7.93
CA ARG A 99 7.10 -5.88 -8.75
C ARG A 99 7.25 -7.16 -7.91
N THR A 100 7.88 -7.06 -6.74
CA THR A 100 8.07 -8.20 -5.83
C THR A 100 6.73 -8.76 -5.34
N LEU A 101 5.79 -7.89 -4.94
CA LEU A 101 4.44 -8.31 -4.54
C LEU A 101 3.61 -8.78 -5.73
N GLN A 102 3.69 -8.13 -6.89
CA GLN A 102 2.99 -8.60 -8.10
C GLN A 102 3.39 -10.03 -8.49
N ASN A 103 4.67 -10.36 -8.38
CA ASN A 103 5.17 -11.72 -8.64
C ASN A 103 4.62 -12.71 -7.61
N LYS A 104 4.63 -12.36 -6.31
CA LYS A 104 4.09 -13.22 -5.25
C LYS A 104 2.59 -13.48 -5.43
N ILE A 105 1.80 -12.44 -5.75
CA ILE A 105 0.38 -12.58 -6.08
C ILE A 105 0.18 -13.54 -7.26
N THR A 106 1.01 -13.43 -8.30
CA THR A 106 0.97 -14.35 -9.45
C THR A 106 1.20 -15.79 -9.01
N THR A 107 2.25 -16.05 -8.23
CA THR A 107 2.58 -17.39 -7.73
C THR A 107 1.48 -17.97 -6.83
N LEU A 108 0.84 -17.14 -6.01
CA LEU A 108 -0.28 -17.58 -5.17
C LEU A 108 -1.49 -18.01 -6.00
N LEU A 109 -1.85 -17.24 -7.04
CA LEU A 109 -2.93 -17.61 -7.96
C LEU A 109 -2.61 -18.89 -8.74
N GLU A 110 -1.38 -19.03 -9.22
CA GLU A 110 -0.89 -20.26 -9.89
C GLU A 110 -0.95 -21.48 -8.95
N ALA A 111 -0.72 -21.29 -7.66
CA ALA A 111 -0.86 -22.31 -6.61
C ALA A 111 -2.32 -22.55 -6.16
N GLY A 112 -3.30 -21.92 -6.81
CA GLY A 112 -4.72 -22.08 -6.52
C GLY A 112 -5.21 -21.39 -5.25
N LYS A 113 -4.41 -20.50 -4.66
CA LYS A 113 -4.80 -19.72 -3.46
C LYS A 113 -5.84 -18.67 -3.81
N LYS A 114 -6.63 -18.26 -2.82
CA LYS A 114 -7.64 -17.21 -2.98
C LYS A 114 -7.06 -15.86 -2.57
N ILE A 115 -7.34 -14.83 -3.35
CA ILE A 115 -6.87 -13.48 -3.10
C ILE A 115 -8.04 -12.51 -3.24
N GLU A 116 -8.23 -11.63 -2.26
CA GLU A 116 -9.14 -10.50 -2.30
C GLU A 116 -8.33 -9.19 -2.26
N ILE A 117 -8.52 -8.32 -3.25
CA ILE A 117 -7.85 -7.02 -3.32
C ILE A 117 -8.94 -5.95 -3.30
N ILE A 118 -8.87 -5.06 -2.30
CA ILE A 118 -9.82 -3.96 -2.10
C ILE A 118 -9.11 -2.63 -2.32
N VAL A 119 -9.53 -1.90 -3.36
CA VAL A 119 -8.96 -0.61 -3.77
C VAL A 119 -10.06 0.42 -3.97
N GLY A 120 -9.71 1.70 -3.94
CA GLY A 120 -10.64 2.77 -4.28
C GLY A 120 -10.96 2.78 -5.78
N ASP A 121 -12.21 3.04 -6.13
CA ASP A 121 -12.57 3.47 -7.48
C ASP A 121 -11.79 4.74 -7.85
N LYS A 122 -11.54 4.99 -9.14
CA LYS A 122 -10.83 6.19 -9.59
C LYS A 122 -11.45 7.49 -9.05
N VAL A 123 -12.76 7.54 -8.80
CA VAL A 123 -13.43 8.73 -8.26
C VAL A 123 -13.28 8.87 -6.74
N ALA A 124 -12.99 7.77 -6.04
CA ALA A 124 -12.68 7.76 -4.61
C ALA A 124 -11.19 8.05 -4.34
N ASN A 125 -10.42 8.40 -5.36
CA ASN A 125 -9.03 8.81 -5.23
C ASN A 125 -8.93 10.29 -4.85
N ASP A 126 -8.04 10.62 -3.91
CA ASP A 126 -7.75 11.97 -3.43
C ASP A 126 -7.17 12.91 -4.49
N PHE A 127 -6.60 12.38 -5.57
CA PHE A 127 -6.17 13.15 -6.74
C PHE A 127 -7.23 13.26 -7.84
N TYR A 128 -8.41 12.64 -7.69
CA TYR A 128 -9.46 12.71 -8.71
C TYR A 128 -9.93 14.15 -8.93
N ILE A 129 -10.04 14.52 -10.20
CA ILE A 129 -10.58 15.81 -10.63
C ILE A 129 -11.77 15.49 -11.53
N PRO A 130 -13.00 15.87 -11.15
CA PRO A 130 -14.17 15.65 -11.99
C PRO A 130 -13.99 16.26 -13.39
N PRO A 131 -14.48 15.60 -14.46
CA PRO A 131 -14.24 16.03 -15.85
C PRO A 131 -14.70 17.44 -16.18
N GLU A 132 -15.68 17.96 -15.45
CA GLU A 132 -16.22 19.32 -15.56
C GLU A 132 -15.29 20.39 -14.96
N GLN A 133 -14.30 20.00 -14.16
CA GLN A 133 -13.35 20.92 -13.53
C GLN A 133 -12.05 21.07 -14.35
N PRO A 134 -11.30 22.18 -14.17
CA PRO A 134 -10.02 22.36 -14.85
C PRO A 134 -9.00 21.26 -14.51
N PHE A 135 -8.56 20.54 -15.54
CA PHE A 135 -7.60 19.46 -15.42
C PHE A 135 -6.24 19.93 -14.85
N LYS A 136 -5.68 19.14 -13.93
CA LYS A 136 -4.29 19.23 -13.46
C LYS A 136 -3.60 17.88 -13.65
N MET A 137 -2.28 17.89 -13.82
CA MET A 137 -1.50 16.67 -14.09
C MET A 137 -1.68 15.57 -13.03
N ALA A 138 -1.81 15.93 -11.74
CA ALA A 138 -2.06 14.96 -10.68
C ALA A 138 -3.39 14.21 -10.87
N GLY A 139 -4.39 14.84 -11.50
CA GLY A 139 -5.67 14.24 -11.85
C GLY A 139 -5.61 13.11 -12.86
N ALA A 140 -4.44 12.82 -13.45
CA ALA A 140 -4.24 11.62 -14.27
C ALA A 140 -3.82 10.38 -13.45
N LEU A 141 -3.44 10.52 -12.18
CA LEU A 141 -3.02 9.40 -11.33
C LEU A 141 -4.14 8.36 -11.13
N PRO A 142 -5.40 8.74 -10.80
CA PRO A 142 -6.47 7.76 -10.63
C PRO A 142 -6.68 6.89 -11.88
N TYR A 143 -6.65 7.52 -13.06
CA TYR A 143 -6.77 6.83 -14.35
C TYR A 143 -5.57 5.94 -14.66
N LEU A 144 -4.36 6.32 -14.23
CA LEU A 144 -3.18 5.46 -14.35
C LEU A 144 -3.32 4.20 -13.48
N TYR A 145 -3.81 4.35 -12.25
CA TYR A 145 -4.04 3.22 -11.34
C TYR A 145 -5.15 2.30 -11.85
N GLU A 146 -6.26 2.86 -12.31
CA GLU A 146 -7.36 2.09 -12.93
C GLU A 146 -6.89 1.35 -14.18
N SER A 147 -6.12 2.00 -15.04
CA SER A 147 -5.54 1.34 -16.21
C SER A 147 -4.64 0.17 -15.79
N ASN A 148 -3.81 0.32 -14.76
CA ASN A 148 -3.00 -0.81 -14.27
C ASN A 148 -3.86 -1.95 -13.72
N LEU A 149 -4.93 -1.61 -12.98
CA LEU A 149 -5.87 -2.58 -12.46
C LEU A 149 -6.55 -3.35 -13.60
N ARG A 150 -6.98 -2.65 -14.66
CA ARG A 150 -7.56 -3.28 -15.85
C ARG A 150 -6.63 -4.32 -16.46
N HIS A 151 -5.37 -3.96 -16.73
CA HIS A 151 -4.40 -4.91 -17.30
C HIS A 151 -4.13 -6.11 -16.36
N PHE A 152 -4.16 -5.89 -15.04
CA PHE A 152 -4.03 -6.97 -14.07
C PHE A 152 -5.25 -7.89 -14.08
N CYS A 153 -6.47 -7.33 -14.07
CA CYS A 153 -7.70 -8.11 -14.17
C CYS A 153 -7.79 -8.88 -15.49
N GLU A 154 -7.37 -8.27 -16.60
CA GLU A 154 -7.32 -8.94 -17.91
C GLU A 154 -6.36 -10.14 -17.89
N LYS A 155 -5.17 -9.97 -17.32
CA LYS A 155 -4.19 -11.06 -17.15
C LYS A 155 -4.76 -12.23 -16.33
N PHE A 156 -5.55 -11.93 -15.30
CA PHE A 156 -6.08 -12.90 -14.33
C PHE A 156 -7.59 -13.12 -14.48
N GLN A 157 -8.16 -12.90 -15.66
CA GLN A 157 -9.61 -12.99 -15.88
C GLN A 157 -10.14 -14.40 -15.55
N GLN A 158 -9.37 -15.45 -15.85
CA GLN A 158 -9.72 -16.82 -15.51
C GLN A 158 -9.79 -17.04 -13.98
N ASP A 159 -8.90 -16.42 -13.20
CA ASP A 159 -8.92 -16.49 -11.74
C ASP A 159 -10.11 -15.73 -11.15
N ILE A 160 -10.53 -14.63 -11.78
CA ILE A 160 -11.74 -13.88 -11.41
C ILE A 160 -12.98 -14.76 -11.64
N GLU A 161 -13.11 -15.35 -12.83
CA GLU A 161 -14.24 -16.23 -13.18
C GLU A 161 -14.34 -17.46 -12.29
N GLN A 162 -13.19 -17.99 -11.85
CA GLN A 162 -13.12 -19.16 -10.98
C GLN A 162 -13.20 -18.80 -9.48
N GLY A 163 -13.37 -17.52 -9.14
CA GLY A 163 -13.49 -17.04 -7.76
C GLY A 163 -12.21 -17.15 -6.93
N ARG A 164 -11.05 -17.35 -7.58
CA ARG A 164 -9.73 -17.30 -6.93
C ARG A 164 -9.22 -15.89 -6.72
N LEU A 165 -9.56 -14.96 -7.63
CA LEU A 165 -9.24 -13.55 -7.49
C LEU A 165 -10.52 -12.74 -7.34
N THR A 166 -10.68 -12.07 -6.20
CA THR A 166 -11.77 -11.10 -5.97
C THR A 166 -11.19 -9.70 -5.99
N ILE A 167 -11.64 -8.87 -6.93
CA ILE A 167 -11.30 -7.44 -6.94
C ILE A 167 -12.53 -6.64 -6.50
N ARG A 168 -12.35 -5.80 -5.49
CA ARG A 168 -13.38 -4.88 -4.98
C ARG A 168 -12.99 -3.44 -5.24
N LEU A 169 -13.92 -2.69 -5.83
CA LEU A 169 -13.83 -1.24 -5.98
C LEU A 169 -14.69 -0.58 -4.92
N TRP A 170 -14.06 0.17 -4.02
CA TRP A 170 -14.76 0.96 -3.02
C TRP A 170 -15.19 2.31 -3.59
N LYS A 171 -16.44 2.71 -3.33
CA LYS A 171 -16.97 4.05 -3.66
C LYS A 171 -18.18 4.39 -2.78
N ASP A 172 -18.14 5.55 -2.15
CA ASP A 172 -19.26 6.10 -1.38
C ASP A 172 -19.42 7.61 -1.64
N GLY A 173 -20.31 7.97 -2.57
CA GLY A 173 -20.51 9.36 -2.97
C GLY A 173 -19.21 10.04 -3.40
N ASP A 174 -18.90 11.18 -2.75
CA ASP A 174 -17.68 11.98 -2.97
C ASP A 174 -16.59 11.71 -1.90
N ASN A 175 -16.79 10.71 -1.03
CA ASN A 175 -15.79 10.33 -0.04
C ASN A 175 -14.59 9.64 -0.72
N THR A 176 -13.40 9.80 -0.14
CA THR A 176 -12.17 9.18 -0.64
C THR A 176 -11.80 7.91 0.12
N TYR A 177 -11.08 7.02 -0.55
CA TYR A 177 -10.62 5.74 -0.01
C TYR A 177 -9.13 5.79 0.34
N HIS A 178 -8.77 5.36 1.55
CA HIS A 178 -7.37 5.36 1.99
C HIS A 178 -6.98 4.17 2.89
N LEU A 179 -7.70 3.04 2.79
CA LEU A 179 -7.41 1.87 3.62
C LEU A 179 -6.12 1.15 3.19
N LYS A 180 -5.44 0.60 4.19
CA LYS A 180 -4.24 -0.22 4.06
C LYS A 180 -4.34 -1.38 5.04
N GLY A 181 -3.96 -2.57 4.61
CA GLY A 181 -3.94 -3.73 5.49
C GLY A 181 -3.67 -5.00 4.71
N VAL A 182 -3.13 -5.99 5.41
CA VAL A 182 -2.90 -7.33 4.88
C VAL A 182 -3.42 -8.34 5.90
N TRP A 183 -4.25 -9.27 5.47
CA TRP A 183 -4.71 -10.39 6.27
C TRP A 183 -4.30 -11.68 5.55
N VAL A 184 -3.61 -12.57 6.26
CA VAL A 184 -3.17 -13.87 5.74
C VAL A 184 -3.88 -14.96 6.53
N ASP A 185 -4.68 -15.74 5.80
CA ASP A 185 -5.49 -16.83 6.32
C ASP A 185 -6.36 -16.39 7.50
N LYS A 186 -6.17 -17.02 8.66
CA LYS A 186 -6.81 -16.63 9.93
C LYS A 186 -5.78 -16.33 11.02
N ASP A 187 -4.51 -16.26 10.63
CA ASP A 187 -3.38 -16.33 11.55
C ASP A 187 -2.63 -15.01 11.64
N TYR A 188 -2.57 -14.21 10.56
CA TYR A 188 -1.82 -12.97 10.56
C TYR A 188 -2.64 -11.78 10.08
N ILE A 189 -2.48 -10.67 10.80
CA ILE A 189 -3.08 -9.37 10.48
C ILE A 189 -1.97 -8.34 10.54
N LEU A 190 -1.75 -7.60 9.46
CA LEU A 190 -0.81 -6.48 9.42
C LEU A 190 -1.58 -5.16 9.38
N LEU A 191 -1.47 -4.41 10.46
CA LEU A 191 -1.92 -3.02 10.53
C LEU A 191 -0.73 -2.12 10.14
N THR A 192 -0.80 -1.38 9.05
CA THR A 192 0.35 -0.59 8.58
C THR A 192 -0.06 0.68 7.83
N GLY A 193 0.79 1.71 7.91
CA GLY A 193 0.70 2.91 7.08
C GLY A 193 1.23 2.72 5.65
N ASN A 194 1.87 1.57 5.39
CA ASN A 194 2.49 1.25 4.12
C ASN A 194 1.45 1.14 2.99
N ASN A 195 1.64 1.92 1.93
CA ASN A 195 0.74 1.95 0.77
C ASN A 195 0.84 0.72 -0.14
N LEU A 196 1.76 -0.21 0.14
CA LEU A 196 2.08 -1.37 -0.70
C LEU A 196 2.46 -0.96 -2.13
N ASN A 197 3.22 0.13 -2.28
CA ASN A 197 3.66 0.66 -3.57
C ASN A 197 5.21 0.72 -3.68
N PRO A 198 5.78 0.90 -4.87
CA PRO A 198 7.23 1.05 -5.05
C PRO A 198 7.88 2.13 -4.18
N ARG A 199 7.13 3.17 -3.82
CA ARG A 199 7.59 4.28 -3.00
C ARG A 199 7.86 3.83 -1.56
N ALA A 200 6.92 3.10 -0.96
CA ALA A 200 7.08 2.46 0.36
C ALA A 200 8.21 1.42 0.37
N TRP A 201 8.51 0.80 -0.78
CA TRP A 201 9.64 -0.13 -0.91
C TRP A 201 11.03 0.52 -0.92
N ARG A 202 11.13 1.85 -1.07
CA ARG A 202 12.42 2.50 -1.40
C ARG A 202 12.68 3.82 -0.71
N LEU A 203 11.65 4.62 -0.44
CA LEU A 203 11.79 6.04 -0.12
C LEU A 203 11.19 6.41 1.23
N ASP A 204 10.03 5.87 1.57
CA ASP A 204 9.31 6.27 2.78
C ASP A 204 9.82 5.51 4.00
N ALA A 205 9.70 6.17 5.16
CA ALA A 205 9.83 5.52 6.45
C ALA A 205 8.43 5.04 6.85
N GLU A 206 8.29 3.75 7.09
CA GLU A 206 7.01 3.08 7.31
C GLU A 206 7.09 2.27 8.60
N ASN A 207 5.94 2.06 9.23
CA ASN A 207 5.82 1.17 10.38
C ASN A 207 4.58 0.29 10.26
N GLY A 208 4.53 -0.77 11.05
CA GLY A 208 3.37 -1.65 11.15
C GLY A 208 3.28 -2.36 12.49
N LEU A 209 2.12 -2.92 12.77
CA LEU A 209 1.88 -3.87 13.84
C LEU A 209 1.47 -5.18 13.18
N LEU A 210 2.33 -6.19 13.28
CA LEU A 210 1.99 -7.55 12.88
C LEU A 210 1.34 -8.24 14.08
N ILE A 211 0.08 -8.62 13.92
CA ILE A 211 -0.65 -9.44 14.89
C ILE A 211 -0.58 -10.88 14.40
N HIS A 212 -0.19 -11.79 15.29
CA HIS A 212 -0.26 -13.23 15.09
C HIS A 212 -1.31 -13.81 16.04
N ASP A 213 -2.36 -14.43 15.47
CA ASP A 213 -3.54 -14.91 16.16
C ASP A 213 -3.80 -16.42 15.89
N PRO A 214 -2.90 -17.31 16.36
CA PRO A 214 -2.97 -18.74 16.03
C PRO A 214 -4.20 -19.46 16.61
N LYS A 215 -4.87 -18.83 17.59
CA LYS A 215 -6.07 -19.36 18.26
C LYS A 215 -7.36 -18.66 17.81
N GLN A 216 -7.28 -17.75 16.83
CA GLN A 216 -8.44 -17.03 16.27
C GLN A 216 -9.21 -16.23 17.34
N GLU A 217 -8.50 -15.69 18.34
CA GLU A 217 -9.07 -14.92 19.44
C GLU A 217 -9.70 -13.60 18.96
N LEU A 218 -9.18 -13.01 17.87
CA LEU A 218 -9.69 -11.77 17.27
C LEU A 218 -10.61 -12.00 16.06
N ARG A 219 -10.94 -13.24 15.74
CA ARG A 219 -11.66 -13.60 14.52
C ARG A 219 -12.95 -12.80 14.31
N ASP A 220 -13.80 -12.71 15.33
CA ASP A 220 -15.08 -11.99 15.22
C ASP A 220 -14.88 -10.49 14.95
N GLN A 221 -13.81 -9.90 15.51
CA GLN A 221 -13.45 -8.50 15.30
C GLN A 221 -12.94 -8.26 13.87
N VAL A 222 -12.09 -9.16 13.37
CA VAL A 222 -11.59 -9.14 11.99
C VAL A 222 -12.72 -9.31 10.99
N GLU A 223 -13.60 -10.29 11.19
CA GLU A 223 -14.75 -10.51 10.31
C GLU A 223 -15.68 -9.29 10.29
N LYS A 224 -15.93 -8.68 11.45
CA LYS A 224 -16.72 -7.44 11.56
C LYS A 224 -16.07 -6.28 10.80
N GLU A 225 -14.77 -6.08 10.95
CA GLU A 225 -14.02 -5.03 10.25
C GLU A 225 -14.05 -5.25 8.73
N LEU A 226 -13.68 -6.44 8.26
CA LEU A 226 -13.67 -6.76 6.83
C LEU A 226 -15.08 -6.65 6.22
N ASN A 227 -16.12 -7.06 6.94
CA ASN A 227 -17.49 -6.89 6.48
C ASN A 227 -17.90 -5.42 6.37
N HIS A 228 -17.44 -4.57 7.30
CA HIS A 228 -17.66 -3.13 7.22
C HIS A 228 -16.92 -2.50 6.03
N ILE A 229 -15.64 -2.88 5.82
CA ILE A 229 -14.84 -2.44 4.67
C ILE A 229 -15.54 -2.76 3.34
N ARG A 230 -16.17 -3.95 3.25
CA ARG A 230 -16.86 -4.41 2.03
C ARG A 230 -18.19 -3.70 1.76
N GLN A 231 -18.77 -2.93 2.69
CA GLN A 231 -20.13 -2.37 2.58
C GLN A 231 -20.33 -1.49 1.33
N HIS A 232 -19.36 -0.64 1.01
CA HIS A 232 -19.42 0.28 -0.13
C HIS A 232 -18.56 -0.20 -1.29
N THR A 233 -18.46 -1.52 -1.47
CA THR A 233 -17.66 -2.12 -2.53
C THR A 233 -18.50 -2.81 -3.59
N THR A 234 -18.08 -2.68 -4.85
CA THR A 234 -18.56 -3.49 -5.96
C THR A 234 -17.50 -4.52 -6.33
N VAL A 235 -17.90 -5.78 -6.50
CA VAL A 235 -17.00 -6.84 -7.00
C VAL A 235 -16.96 -6.76 -8.51
N LEU A 236 -15.76 -6.67 -9.10
CA LEU A 236 -15.56 -6.76 -10.54
C LEU A 236 -15.76 -8.21 -11.01
N SER A 237 -16.61 -8.42 -12.01
CA SER A 237 -16.82 -9.72 -12.65
C SER A 237 -15.95 -9.92 -13.90
N HIS A 238 -15.63 -8.83 -14.59
CA HIS A 238 -14.81 -8.86 -15.80
C HIS A 238 -13.98 -7.59 -15.94
N TYR A 239 -12.75 -7.71 -16.48
CA TYR A 239 -11.85 -6.57 -16.65
C TYR A 239 -12.47 -5.42 -17.47
N SER A 240 -13.39 -5.74 -18.39
CA SER A 240 -14.08 -4.80 -19.27
C SER A 240 -15.00 -3.80 -18.56
N GLU A 241 -15.33 -4.04 -17.29
CA GLU A 241 -16.08 -3.09 -16.46
C GLU A 241 -15.28 -1.83 -16.11
N LEU A 242 -13.95 -1.94 -16.15
CA LEU A 242 -13.07 -0.77 -16.05
C LEU A 242 -13.01 -0.04 -17.40
N GLU A 243 -12.76 1.25 -17.38
CA GLU A 243 -12.66 2.03 -18.61
C GLU A 243 -11.33 1.80 -19.33
N GLU A 244 -11.35 1.91 -20.65
CA GLU A 244 -10.16 1.97 -21.50
C GLU A 244 -9.68 3.39 -21.72
N LEU A 245 -8.43 3.51 -22.20
CA LEU A 245 -7.79 4.79 -22.46
C LEU A 245 -8.62 5.71 -23.37
N TYR A 246 -9.36 5.18 -24.36
CA TYR A 246 -10.16 6.02 -25.26
C TYR A 246 -11.45 6.56 -24.61
N GLN A 247 -11.88 5.98 -23.49
CA GLN A 247 -13.07 6.39 -22.73
C GLN A 247 -12.75 7.51 -21.73
N TYR A 248 -11.48 7.69 -21.36
CA TYR A 248 -11.06 8.75 -20.44
C TYR A 248 -11.22 10.16 -21.03
N PRO A 249 -11.31 11.21 -20.20
CA PRO A 249 -11.31 12.59 -20.68
C PRO A 249 -10.10 12.91 -21.56
N GLU A 250 -10.28 13.67 -22.64
CA GLU A 250 -9.19 13.97 -23.60
C GLU A 250 -7.88 14.47 -22.96
N PRO A 251 -7.88 15.38 -21.96
CA PRO A 251 -6.64 15.83 -21.33
C PRO A 251 -5.88 14.69 -20.65
N VAL A 252 -6.60 13.76 -20.01
CA VAL A 252 -6.06 12.56 -19.39
C VAL A 252 -5.45 11.66 -20.46
N GLN A 253 -6.18 11.38 -21.54
CA GLN A 253 -5.68 10.55 -22.64
C GLN A 253 -4.35 11.08 -23.21
N LYS A 254 -4.30 12.39 -23.49
CA LYS A 254 -3.11 13.06 -24.03
C LYS A 254 -1.92 12.91 -23.10
N LEU A 255 -2.14 13.06 -21.78
CA LEU A 255 -1.07 12.94 -20.79
C LEU A 255 -0.59 11.49 -20.63
N LEU A 256 -1.49 10.52 -20.50
CA LEU A 256 -1.14 9.10 -20.35
C LEU A 256 -0.41 8.56 -21.61
N LYS A 257 -0.86 8.94 -22.82
CA LYS A 257 -0.16 8.61 -24.08
C LYS A 257 1.26 9.19 -24.10
N LYS A 258 1.43 10.43 -23.63
CA LYS A 258 2.75 11.07 -23.51
C LYS A 258 3.64 10.32 -22.53
N PHE A 259 3.12 9.94 -21.36
CA PHE A 259 3.86 9.19 -20.34
C PHE A 259 4.31 7.82 -20.85
N ALA A 260 3.43 7.07 -21.50
CA ALA A 260 3.75 5.79 -22.10
C ALA A 260 4.86 5.91 -23.17
N ARG A 261 4.77 6.92 -24.04
CA ARG A 261 5.76 7.14 -25.12
C ARG A 261 7.18 7.39 -24.60
N ILE A 262 7.30 8.11 -23.49
CA ILE A 262 8.61 8.44 -22.89
C ILE A 262 9.01 7.50 -21.75
N LYS A 263 8.23 6.43 -21.50
CA LYS A 263 8.39 5.50 -20.35
C LYS A 263 8.38 6.21 -18.98
N ALA A 264 7.74 7.37 -18.88
CA ALA A 264 7.60 8.12 -17.62
C ALA A 264 6.51 7.53 -16.73
N ASP A 265 5.62 6.70 -17.28
CA ASP A 265 4.64 5.90 -16.52
C ASP A 265 5.34 5.04 -15.46
N LYS A 266 6.48 4.41 -15.80
CA LYS A 266 7.29 3.64 -14.85
C LYS A 266 7.89 4.53 -13.75
N LEU A 267 8.33 5.73 -14.11
CA LEU A 267 8.89 6.67 -13.14
C LEU A 267 7.80 7.17 -12.16
N VAL A 268 6.62 7.49 -12.69
CA VAL A 268 5.46 7.90 -11.88
C VAL A 268 5.09 6.79 -10.91
N LYS A 269 4.92 5.55 -11.38
CA LYS A 269 4.66 4.38 -10.52
C LYS A 269 5.71 4.18 -9.43
N MET A 270 6.96 4.52 -9.72
CA MET A 270 8.07 4.37 -8.76
C MET A 270 8.09 5.44 -7.66
N ILE A 271 7.45 6.59 -7.88
CA ILE A 271 7.57 7.77 -7.01
C ILE A 271 6.22 8.16 -6.38
N LEU A 272 5.10 7.78 -7.00
CA LEU A 272 3.73 8.15 -6.65
C LEU A 272 2.83 6.89 -6.55
#